data_AF-A0A640W912-F1
#
_entry.id   AF-A0A640W912-F1
#
_cell.length_a   1.000
_cell.length_b   1.000
_cell.length_c   1.000
_cell.angle_alpha   90.00
_cell.angle_beta   90.00
_cell.angle_gamma   90.00
#
_symmetry.space_group_name_H-M   'P 1'
#
loop_
_entity.id
_entity.type
_entity.pdbx_description
1 polymer ?
#
loop_
_entity_poly.entity_id
_entity_poly.type
_entity_poly.pdbx_seq_one_letter_code
_entity_poly.pdbx_strand_id
1 'polypeptide(L)' 'MPEQLLEFDEHTAAVLDAVCEREGLGSRRQAAEFLLRTSIREGNARLTGRGRALYPVSGGHR' A
#
# COMPACT_ATOMS: atom_id res chain seq x y z
N MET A 1 10.32 5.47 -11.91
CA MET A 1 10.56 4.01 -11.85
C MET A 1 10.92 3.56 -13.26
N PRO A 2 11.84 2.60 -13.46
CA PRO A 2 12.14 2.09 -14.80
C PRO A 2 10.87 1.56 -15.48
N GLU A 3 10.74 1.75 -16.79
CA GLU A 3 9.55 1.35 -17.54
C GLU A 3 9.55 -0.17 -17.78
N GLN A 4 9.00 -0.93 -16.83
CA GLN A 4 8.78 -2.37 -16.95
C GLN A 4 7.39 -2.65 -17.50
N LEU A 5 7.30 -3.50 -18.53
CA LEU A 5 6.03 -4.07 -19.00
C LEU A 5 5.54 -5.07 -17.97
N LEU A 6 4.43 -4.73 -17.31
CA LEU A 6 3.72 -5.62 -16.40
C LEU A 6 2.48 -6.11 -17.14
N GLU A 7 2.44 -7.41 -17.41
CA GLU A 7 1.22 -8.07 -17.85
C GLU A 7 0.39 -8.42 -16.62
N PHE A 8 -0.89 -8.09 -16.67
CA PHE A 8 -1.84 -8.39 -15.60
C PHE A 8 -2.81 -9.44 -16.11
N ASP A 9 -3.05 -10.48 -15.32
CA ASP A 9 -4.18 -11.37 -15.56
C ASP A 9 -5.51 -10.62 -15.41
N GLU A 10 -6.60 -11.25 -15.86
CA GLU A 10 -7.93 -10.63 -15.88
C GLU A 10 -8.41 -10.21 -14.48
N HIS A 11 -8.13 -11.02 -13.46
CA HIS A 11 -8.51 -10.71 -12.09
C HIS A 11 -7.76 -9.49 -11.57
N THR A 12 -6.44 -9.46 -11.77
CA THR A 12 -5.58 -8.34 -11.36
C THR A 12 -5.96 -7.07 -12.11
N ALA A 13 -6.27 -7.16 -13.41
CA ALA A 13 -6.75 -6.02 -14.19
C ALA A 13 -8.04 -5.42 -13.61
N ALA A 14 -9.02 -6.26 -13.25
CA ALA A 14 -10.28 -5.81 -12.64
C ALA A 14 -10.06 -5.10 -11.29
N VAL A 15 -9.16 -5.63 -10.46
CA VAL A 15 -8.79 -4.98 -9.18
C VAL A 15 -8.13 -3.62 -9.43
N LEU A 16 -7.22 -3.54 -10.41
CA LEU A 16 -6.54 -2.29 -10.74
C LEU A 16 -7.49 -1.23 -11.32
N ASP A 17 -8.49 -1.64 -12.10
CA ASP A 17 -9.53 -0.72 -12.60
C ASP A 17 -10.36 -0.14 -11.46
N ALA A 18 -10.78 -0.96 -10.50
CA ALA A 18 -11.49 -0.48 -9.31
C ALA A 18 -10.65 0.52 -8.49
N VAL A 19 -9.32 0.33 -8.44
CA VAL A 19 -8.41 1.28 -7.80
C VAL A 19 -8.28 2.56 -8.61
N CYS A 20 -8.24 2.48 -9.94
CA CYS A 20 -8.27 3.68 -10.79
C CYS A 20 -9.50 4.55 -10.53
N GLU A 21 -10.68 3.94 -10.47
CA GLU A 21 -11.94 4.66 -10.19
C GLU A 21 -11.94 5.29 -8.80
N ARG A 22 -11.50 4.55 -7.77
CA ARG A 22 -11.51 5.03 -6.38
C ARG A 22 -10.52 6.17 -6.15
N GLU A 23 -9.33 6.09 -6.75
CA GLU A 23 -8.22 7.01 -6.49
C GLU A 23 -8.04 8.07 -7.58
N GLY A 24 -8.89 8.05 -8.63
CA GLY A 24 -8.85 9.00 -9.75
C GLY A 24 -7.60 8.84 -10.63
N LEU A 25 -7.15 7.60 -10.87
CA LEU A 25 -5.93 7.31 -11.64
C LEU A 25 -6.25 7.05 -13.11
N GLY A 26 -5.35 7.49 -14.00
CA GLY A 26 -5.55 7.42 -15.45
C GLY A 26 -5.11 6.10 -16.10
N SER A 27 -4.48 5.19 -15.35
CA SER A 27 -4.11 3.88 -15.90
C SER A 27 -3.87 2.82 -14.82
N ARG A 28 -4.04 1.55 -15.20
CA ARG A 28 -3.72 0.39 -14.34
C ARG A 28 -2.27 0.39 -13.85
N ARG A 29 -1.34 0.94 -14.63
CA ARG A 29 0.06 1.14 -14.21
C ARG A 29 0.17 2.11 -13.05
N GLN A 30 -0.53 3.24 -13.11
CA GLN A 30 -0.59 4.20 -12.01
C GLN A 30 -1.23 3.57 -10.77
N ALA A 31 -2.28 2.76 -10.93
CA ALA A 31 -2.88 2.01 -9.83
C ALA A 31 -1.90 1.01 -9.20
N ALA A 32 -1.15 0.26 -10.01
CA ALA A 32 -0.13 -0.66 -9.49
C ALA A 32 0.97 0.09 -8.73
N GLU A 33 1.47 1.21 -9.28
CA GLU A 33 2.45 2.06 -8.60
C GLU A 33 1.90 2.63 -7.29
N PHE A 34 0.65 3.11 -7.30
CA PHE A 34 -0.03 3.61 -6.11
C PHE A 34 -0.08 2.54 -5.01
N LEU A 35 -0.55 1.34 -5.34
CA LEU A 35 -0.63 0.22 -4.37
C LEU A 35 0.75 -0.17 -3.83
N LEU A 36 1.78 -0.23 -4.68
CA LEU A 36 3.15 -0.52 -4.26
C LEU A 36 3.69 0.54 -3.28
N ARG A 37 3.49 1.83 -3.58
CA ARG A 37 3.92 2.91 -2.69
C ARG A 37 3.18 2.87 -1.36
N THR A 38 1.88 2.56 -1.39
CA THR A 38 1.05 2.45 -0.20
C THR A 38 1.49 1.27 0.66
N SER A 39 1.72 0.09 0.08
CA SER A 39 2.15 -1.10 0.82
C SER A 39 3.52 -0.91 1.48
N ILE A 40 4.48 -0.27 0.78
CA ILE A 40 5.80 0.07 1.35
C ILE A 40 5.64 1.04 2.52
N ARG A 41 4.81 2.08 2.37
CA ARG A 41 4.58 3.08 3.42
C ARG A 41 3.97 2.44 4.66
N GLU A 42 2.94 1.62 4.48
CA GLU A 42 2.30 0.91 5.58
C GLU A 42 3.23 -0.11 6.24
N GLY A 43 3.98 -0.88 5.44
CA GLY A 43 4.98 -1.83 5.93
C GLY A 43 6.04 -1.14 6.80
N ASN A 44 6.57 -0.01 6.33
CA ASN A 44 7.51 0.80 7.10
C ASN A 44 6.90 1.35 8.39
N ALA A 45 5.65 1.80 8.37
CA ALA A 45 4.95 2.26 9.57
C ALA A 45 4.77 1.12 10.59
N ARG A 46 4.36 -0.07 10.13
CA ARG A 46 4.20 -1.27 10.98
C ARG A 46 5.53 -1.70 11.60
N LEU A 47 6.61 -1.73 10.81
CA LEU A 47 7.94 -2.15 11.26
C LEU A 47 8.55 -1.19 12.28
N THR A 48 8.45 0.12 12.03
CA THR A 48 9.09 1.14 12.86
C THR A 48 8.22 1.62 14.02
N GLY A 49 6.95 1.22 14.07
CA GLY A 49 5.98 1.72 15.03
C GLY A 49 5.62 3.20 14.84
N ARG A 50 5.97 3.80 13.69
CA ARG A 50 5.65 5.20 13.37
C ARG A 50 4.14 5.41 13.34
N GLY A 51 3.65 6.42 14.06
CA GLY A 51 2.22 6.72 14.19
C GLY A 51 1.48 5.89 15.24
N ARG A 52 2.17 4.99 15.96
CA ARG A 52 1.59 4.32 17.13
C ARG A 52 1.59 5.30 18.30
N ALA A 53 0.47 5.39 19.01
CA ALA A 53 0.43 6.09 20.28
C ALA A 53 1.37 5.39 21.27
N LEU A 54 2.34 6.13 21.80
CA LEU A 54 3.22 5.69 22.87
C LEU A 54 2.44 5.78 24.18
N TYR A 55 1.56 4.82 24.43
CA TYR A 55 1.00 4.70 25.77
C TYR A 55 2.11 4.19 26.70
N PRO A 56 2.28 4.78 27.89
CA PRO A 56 3.14 4.19 28.89
C PRO A 56 2.61 2.79 29.20
N VAL A 57 3.44 1.78 28.96
CA VAL A 57 3.12 0.39 29.34
C VAL A 57 3.30 0.30 30.85
N SER A 58 2.28 0.66 31.62
CA SER A 58 2.24 0.41 33.06
C SER A 58 1.78 -1.02 33.30
N GLY A 59 2.70 -1.97 33.10
CA GLY A 59 2.57 -3.37 33.52
C GLY A 59 3.99 -3.88 33.71
N GLY A 60 4.47 -4.16 34.92
CA GLY A 60 3.79 -4.85 36.00
C GLY A 60 4.58 -6.14 36.20
N HIS A 61 5.63 -6.07 37.00
CA HIS A 61 6.36 -7.25 37.44
C HIS A 61 5.39 -8.18 38.17
N ARG A 62 5.12 -9.34 37.59
CA ARG A 62 4.71 -10.55 38.29
C ARG A 62 5.39 -11.74 37.65
#